data_AF-A0A5B0MUK6-F1
#
_entry.id   AF-A0A5B0MUK6-F1
#
_cell.length_a   1.000
_cell.length_b   1.000
_cell.length_c   1.000
_cell.angle_alpha   90.00
_cell.angle_beta   90.00
_cell.angle_gamma   90.00
#
_symmetry.space_group_name_H-M   'P 1'
#
loop_
_entity.id
_entity.type
_entity.pdbx_description
1 polymer ?
#
loop_
_entity_poly.entity_id
_entity_poly.type
_entity_poly.pdbx_seq_one_letter_code
_entity_poly.pdbx_strand_id
1 'polypeptide(L)'
;MWQHSSRTALCLLNHTPKSFSTPIRSKVSDTKKSKSRKLNSQPTAVLLNTNTPATIEDSTVSHEDVKYVATEAAHDQGLFKGADAVEDSVLDGFYSIRDMDGFEKWISEHASTLCKPAEGKDKPKDKTLVLDLDNTLIARNGHPSDFTAYCNSGSDYPIKLHPACLTFLHEMSAHYEEIAIYTSSSKDYAQQISSQIALRYAEAYRPNRFPISEILSRDDCPIDPIDKDRCKDLLRFGKLDNVVFIDDDPYYSMRSQNDNVLQVRRYHGNESEEAGLMALVPLLKFLSAVDSVPSNLRKLKKVWHKNGLVKIVQSTGNETC
;
A
#
# COMPACT_ATOMS: atom_id res chain seq x y z
N MET A 1 11.55 -1.04 -33.51
CA MET A 1 10.48 -1.06 -34.52
C MET A 1 9.40 -1.93 -33.88
N TRP A 2 8.46 -1.41 -33.10
CA TRP A 2 7.32 -0.57 -33.49
C TRP A 2 7.13 0.65 -32.57
N GLN A 3 6.52 1.69 -33.14
CA GLN A 3 6.37 3.04 -32.60
C GLN A 3 5.19 3.15 -31.62
N HIS A 4 5.40 3.80 -30.48
CA HIS A 4 4.32 4.35 -29.66
C HIS A 4 3.86 5.68 -30.25
N SER A 5 2.57 5.76 -30.59
CA SER A 5 1.88 6.99 -30.98
C SER A 5 1.44 7.74 -29.72
N SER A 6 2.29 8.64 -29.22
CA SER A 6 1.90 9.67 -28.26
C SER A 6 1.13 10.77 -28.98
N ARG A 7 -0.15 10.98 -28.66
CA ARG A 7 -0.86 12.22 -29.02
C ARG A 7 -0.58 13.27 -27.95
N THR A 8 0.47 14.05 -28.19
CA THR A 8 0.74 15.32 -27.49
C THR A 8 0.36 16.46 -28.43
N ALA A 9 -0.57 17.32 -28.00
CA ALA A 9 -0.81 18.61 -28.62
C ALA A 9 0.23 19.61 -28.08
N LEU A 10 1.19 19.99 -28.94
CA LEU A 10 2.07 21.16 -28.85
C LEU A 10 1.51 22.20 -29.84
N CYS A 11 1.67 23.52 -29.75
CA CYS A 11 2.41 24.46 -28.91
C CYS A 11 1.76 25.84 -29.22
N LEU A 12 1.99 26.92 -28.48
CA LEU A 12 3.08 27.84 -28.79
C LEU A 12 3.03 29.00 -27.78
N LEU A 13 4.14 29.30 -27.12
CA LEU A 13 4.58 30.67 -26.85
C LEU A 13 6.11 30.66 -26.74
N ASN A 14 6.75 31.37 -27.67
CA ASN A 14 8.19 31.60 -27.74
C ASN A 14 8.57 32.80 -26.87
N HIS A 15 9.68 32.71 -26.12
CA HIS A 15 10.95 33.41 -26.38
C HIS A 15 11.85 33.50 -25.13
N THR A 16 13.08 33.00 -25.33
CA THR A 16 14.32 33.05 -24.54
C THR A 16 14.95 34.46 -24.45
N PRO A 17 16.20 34.65 -23.93
CA PRO A 17 16.75 34.35 -22.59
C PRO A 17 17.56 35.55 -22.03
N LYS A 18 18.00 35.53 -20.76
CA LYS A 18 19.25 36.23 -20.35
C LYS A 18 20.04 35.48 -19.28
N SER A 19 21.31 35.29 -19.59
CA SER A 19 22.45 34.81 -18.81
C SER A 19 22.89 35.76 -17.70
N PHE A 20 23.48 35.25 -16.62
CA PHE A 20 24.67 35.85 -15.98
C PHE A 20 25.46 34.80 -15.18
N SER A 21 26.75 35.09 -15.05
CA SER A 21 27.87 34.17 -14.84
C SER A 21 28.63 34.40 -13.53
N THR A 22 28.93 33.30 -12.81
CA THR A 22 30.20 32.99 -12.07
C THR A 22 30.59 33.85 -10.82
N PRO A 23 31.70 33.55 -10.09
CA PRO A 23 31.86 32.42 -9.14
C PRO A 23 32.57 32.83 -7.81
N ILE A 24 32.48 32.09 -6.69
CA ILE A 24 33.46 32.24 -5.58
C ILE A 24 33.90 30.90 -4.96
N ARG A 25 35.21 30.89 -4.71
CA ARG A 25 36.21 29.91 -4.29
C ARG A 25 36.09 29.37 -2.84
N SER A 26 36.39 28.07 -2.73
CA SER A 26 37.31 27.38 -1.80
C SER A 26 37.32 27.68 -0.28
N LYS A 27 37.36 26.60 0.53
CA LYS A 27 38.55 26.27 1.34
C LYS A 27 38.58 24.82 1.81
N VAL A 28 39.78 24.28 1.74
CA VAL A 28 40.28 22.97 2.16
C VAL A 28 40.63 23.02 3.64
N SER A 29 40.45 21.92 4.38
CA SER A 29 41.38 21.54 5.46
C SER A 29 41.31 20.03 5.73
N ASP A 30 42.39 19.35 5.34
CA ASP A 30 42.80 18.04 5.85
C ASP A 30 43.18 18.11 7.34
N THR A 31 42.93 17.06 8.13
CA THR A 31 43.99 16.14 8.59
C THR A 31 43.54 15.15 9.68
N LYS A 32 43.88 13.88 9.42
CA LYS A 32 44.50 12.87 10.34
C LYS A 32 43.79 12.49 11.66
N LYS A 33 43.45 11.20 11.79
CA LYS A 33 44.34 10.19 12.44
C LYS A 33 43.72 8.79 12.45
N SER A 34 44.58 7.84 12.11
CA SER A 34 44.40 6.39 12.26
C SER A 34 44.23 5.96 13.72
N LYS A 35 43.53 4.85 13.96
CA LYS A 35 44.07 3.73 14.76
C LYS A 35 43.31 2.44 14.49
N SER A 36 44.04 1.49 13.93
CA SER A 36 43.71 0.07 13.81
C SER A 36 43.77 -0.61 15.19
N ARG A 37 42.82 -1.50 15.46
CA ARG A 37 43.07 -2.67 16.32
C ARG A 37 42.20 -3.85 15.86
N LYS A 38 42.87 -4.84 15.27
CA LYS A 38 42.42 -6.23 15.12
C LYS A 38 42.42 -6.92 16.50
N LEU A 39 41.46 -7.81 16.73
CA LEU A 39 41.60 -9.13 17.42
C LEU A 39 40.21 -9.81 17.32
N ASN A 40 39.96 -10.71 16.36
CA ASN A 40 40.12 -12.17 16.43
C ASN A 40 39.54 -12.84 17.69
N SER A 41 38.40 -13.55 17.56
CA SER A 41 38.28 -15.01 17.79
C SER A 41 36.81 -15.48 17.86
N GLN A 42 36.38 -16.22 16.84
CA GLN A 42 35.60 -17.47 16.99
C GLN A 42 36.64 -18.62 17.10
N PRO A 43 36.32 -19.88 17.48
CA PRO A 43 35.02 -20.58 17.38
C PRO A 43 34.65 -21.35 18.70
N THR A 44 33.54 -22.07 18.81
CA THR A 44 33.44 -23.51 18.50
C THR A 44 31.98 -23.97 18.66
N ALA A 45 31.55 -24.82 17.73
CA ALA A 45 30.30 -25.59 17.74
C ALA A 45 30.32 -26.72 18.79
N VAL A 46 29.39 -27.68 18.65
CA VAL A 46 29.21 -28.95 19.40
C VAL A 46 28.10 -28.79 20.47
N LEU A 47 27.00 -29.55 20.53
CA LEU A 47 26.70 -30.93 20.14
C LEU A 47 25.18 -31.10 19.90
N LEU A 48 24.83 -32.00 18.99
CA LEU A 48 23.50 -32.64 18.91
C LEU A 48 23.13 -33.29 20.23
N ASN A 49 21.84 -33.28 20.59
CA ASN A 49 21.27 -34.46 21.22
C ASN A 49 19.82 -34.69 20.81
N THR A 50 19.62 -35.84 20.20
CA THR A 50 18.37 -36.52 19.87
C THR A 50 17.70 -37.02 21.15
N ASN A 51 16.37 -36.92 21.25
CA ASN A 51 15.50 -38.03 21.67
C ASN A 51 14.01 -37.69 21.47
N THR A 52 13.34 -38.66 20.85
CA THR A 52 11.92 -38.75 20.47
C THR A 52 11.06 -39.24 21.67
N PRO A 53 9.75 -39.48 21.50
CA PRO A 53 8.66 -38.64 21.98
C PRO A 53 7.98 -39.20 23.25
N ALA A 54 7.50 -38.31 24.11
CA ALA A 54 6.54 -38.67 25.16
C ALA A 54 5.12 -38.35 24.67
N THR A 55 4.33 -39.41 24.56
CA THR A 55 2.87 -39.42 24.41
C THR A 55 2.22 -38.60 25.53
N ILE A 56 1.46 -37.57 25.16
CA ILE A 56 0.44 -36.99 26.03
C ILE A 56 -0.85 -37.00 25.21
N GLU A 57 -1.74 -37.89 25.63
CA GLU A 57 -3.14 -37.89 25.26
C GLU A 57 -3.83 -36.67 25.88
N ASP A 58 -4.88 -36.26 25.18
CA ASP A 58 -6.08 -35.66 25.72
C ASP A 58 -6.05 -34.16 26.06
N SER A 59 -6.56 -33.37 25.12
CA SER A 59 -7.67 -32.44 25.35
C SER A 59 -8.12 -31.90 24.00
N THR A 60 -9.15 -32.51 23.43
CA THR A 60 -9.94 -31.89 22.37
C THR A 60 -10.59 -30.62 22.93
N VAL A 61 -9.90 -29.49 22.82
CA VAL A 61 -10.52 -28.17 22.97
C VAL A 61 -11.32 -27.94 21.70
N SER A 62 -12.64 -28.01 21.85
CA SER A 62 -13.61 -27.60 20.83
C SER A 62 -13.25 -26.20 20.33
N HIS A 63 -12.99 -26.08 19.03
CA HIS A 63 -12.74 -24.83 18.30
C HIS A 63 -14.04 -24.02 18.05
N GLU A 64 -14.98 -24.06 18.97
CA GLU A 64 -16.24 -23.33 18.90
C GLU A 64 -16.23 -22.30 20.04
N ASP A 65 -16.58 -21.05 19.73
CA ASP A 65 -16.71 -19.89 20.65
C ASP A 65 -15.56 -18.85 20.70
N VAL A 66 -14.90 -18.57 19.58
CA VAL A 66 -14.32 -17.23 19.37
C VAL A 66 -15.28 -16.43 18.47
N LYS A 67 -16.30 -15.84 19.11
CA LYS A 67 -17.34 -15.04 18.46
C LYS A 67 -16.79 -13.70 17.96
N TYR A 68 -17.34 -13.24 16.85
CA TYR A 68 -16.73 -12.33 15.86
C TYR A 68 -16.94 -10.84 16.17
N VAL A 69 -16.23 -10.33 17.17
CA VAL A 69 -16.52 -9.04 17.82
C VAL A 69 -16.51 -7.81 16.88
N ALA A 70 -15.55 -7.66 15.96
CA ALA A 70 -15.45 -6.46 15.13
C ALA A 70 -16.56 -6.36 14.07
N THR A 71 -16.85 -7.49 13.40
CA THR A 71 -17.86 -7.57 12.36
C THR A 71 -19.27 -7.44 12.94
N GLU A 72 -19.52 -8.07 14.09
CA GLU A 72 -20.79 -7.96 14.84
C GLU A 72 -21.00 -6.52 15.35
N ALA A 73 -19.98 -5.89 15.95
CA ALA A 73 -20.09 -4.51 16.42
C ALA A 73 -20.33 -3.49 15.28
N ALA A 74 -19.71 -3.69 14.12
CA ALA A 74 -19.94 -2.86 12.94
C ALA A 74 -21.37 -3.05 12.38
N HIS A 75 -21.86 -4.29 12.38
CA HIS A 75 -23.22 -4.62 11.99
C HIS A 75 -24.25 -3.94 12.91
N ASP A 76 -24.07 -4.07 14.23
CA ASP A 76 -24.98 -3.53 15.24
C ASP A 76 -25.02 -1.99 15.26
N GLN A 77 -23.93 -1.35 14.83
CA GLN A 77 -23.84 0.10 14.70
C GLN A 77 -24.32 0.62 13.34
N GLY A 78 -24.81 -0.26 12.46
CA GLY A 78 -25.37 0.12 11.18
C GLY A 78 -24.34 0.53 10.13
N LEU A 79 -23.06 0.16 10.29
CA LEU A 79 -22.02 0.45 9.28
C LEU A 79 -22.38 -0.14 7.91
N PHE A 80 -23.01 -1.31 7.91
CA PHE A 80 -23.47 -2.03 6.72
C PHE A 80 -24.92 -1.72 6.34
N LYS A 81 -25.54 -0.71 6.95
CA LYS A 81 -26.97 -0.42 6.75
C LYS A 81 -27.27 -0.17 5.27
N GLY A 82 -28.11 -1.03 4.72
CA GLY A 82 -28.53 -0.95 3.32
C GLY A 82 -27.65 -1.72 2.34
N ALA A 83 -26.61 -2.42 2.79
CA ALA A 83 -25.84 -3.33 1.95
C ALA A 83 -26.72 -4.44 1.37
N ASP A 84 -27.63 -5.01 2.16
CA ASP A 84 -28.51 -6.12 1.72
C ASP A 84 -29.50 -5.73 0.62
N ALA A 85 -29.71 -4.42 0.39
CA ALA A 85 -30.53 -3.91 -0.70
C ALA A 85 -29.79 -3.85 -2.05
N VAL A 86 -28.50 -4.18 -2.07
CA VAL A 86 -27.66 -4.21 -3.28
C VAL A 86 -27.27 -5.66 -3.55
N GLU A 87 -27.71 -6.17 -4.70
CA GLU A 87 -27.35 -7.52 -5.15
C GLU A 87 -25.83 -7.63 -5.36
N ASP A 88 -25.30 -8.83 -5.16
CA ASP A 88 -23.87 -9.10 -5.36
C ASP A 88 -23.41 -8.82 -6.79
N SER A 89 -24.25 -9.16 -7.77
CA SER A 89 -24.00 -8.96 -9.21
C SER A 89 -23.75 -7.50 -9.59
N VAL A 90 -24.24 -6.54 -8.79
CA VAL A 90 -24.03 -5.10 -9.03
C VAL A 90 -22.55 -4.75 -8.95
N LEU A 91 -21.77 -5.45 -8.12
CA LEU A 91 -20.34 -5.21 -7.95
C LEU A 91 -19.46 -6.06 -8.87
N ASP A 92 -20.05 -6.72 -9.87
CA ASP A 92 -19.31 -7.52 -10.85
C ASP A 92 -18.53 -6.61 -11.82
N GLY A 93 -17.25 -6.42 -11.56
CA GLY A 93 -16.37 -5.57 -12.36
C GLY A 93 -15.28 -4.94 -11.49
N PHE A 94 -14.65 -3.90 -12.03
CA PHE A 94 -13.71 -3.10 -11.27
C PHE A 94 -14.43 -2.00 -10.51
N TYR A 95 -14.13 -1.93 -9.23
CA TYR A 95 -14.65 -0.93 -8.33
C TYR A 95 -13.81 0.34 -8.42
N SER A 96 -14.43 1.50 -8.66
CA SER A 96 -13.75 2.78 -8.61
C SER A 96 -14.59 3.83 -7.87
N ILE A 97 -13.93 4.65 -7.07
CA ILE A 97 -14.52 5.80 -6.39
C ILE A 97 -14.85 6.86 -7.44
N ARG A 98 -16.13 7.21 -7.53
CA ARG A 98 -16.63 8.27 -8.42
C ARG A 98 -16.52 9.64 -7.77
N ASP A 99 -16.81 9.72 -6.48
CA ASP A 99 -16.78 10.94 -5.68
C ASP A 99 -15.78 10.74 -4.53
N MET A 100 -14.53 11.15 -4.75
CA MET A 100 -13.45 10.94 -3.78
C MET A 100 -13.63 11.81 -2.53
N ASP A 101 -14.10 13.05 -2.70
CA ASP A 101 -14.37 13.97 -1.58
C ASP A 101 -15.52 13.43 -0.72
N GLY A 102 -16.61 12.98 -1.36
CA GLY A 102 -17.74 12.33 -0.68
C GLY A 102 -17.34 11.03 0.01
N PHE A 103 -16.45 10.25 -0.59
CA PHE A 103 -15.93 9.01 -0.01
C PHE A 103 -15.09 9.25 1.25
N GLU A 104 -14.13 10.17 1.18
CA GLU A 104 -13.31 10.54 2.34
C GLU A 104 -14.15 11.17 3.45
N LYS A 105 -15.13 12.00 3.08
CA LYS A 105 -16.10 12.55 4.02
C LYS A 105 -16.92 11.44 4.70
N TRP A 106 -17.38 10.44 3.94
CA TRP A 106 -18.09 9.29 4.50
C TRP A 106 -17.23 8.55 5.51
N ILE A 107 -15.95 8.30 5.23
CA ILE A 107 -15.04 7.65 6.20
C ILE A 107 -14.93 8.49 7.47
N SER A 108 -14.76 9.81 7.34
CA SER A 108 -14.66 10.73 8.48
C SER A 108 -15.91 10.71 9.35
N GLU A 109 -17.11 10.76 8.75
CA GLU A 109 -18.39 10.70 9.47
C GLU A 109 -18.59 9.37 10.21
N HIS A 110 -18.02 8.27 9.70
CA HIS A 110 -18.11 6.94 10.28
C HIS A 110 -16.85 6.55 11.10
N ALA A 111 -15.91 7.46 11.30
CA ALA A 111 -14.63 7.16 11.94
C ALA A 111 -14.81 6.62 13.37
N SER A 112 -15.82 7.10 14.11
CA SER A 112 -16.11 6.60 15.46
C SER A 112 -16.56 5.13 15.48
N THR A 113 -17.18 4.63 14.42
CA THR A 113 -17.55 3.22 14.27
C THR A 113 -16.39 2.40 13.72
N LEU A 114 -15.65 2.94 12.75
CA LEU A 114 -14.50 2.27 12.13
C LEU A 114 -13.29 2.13 13.08
N CYS A 115 -13.07 3.10 13.96
CA CYS A 115 -11.96 3.10 14.91
C CYS A 115 -12.29 2.42 16.25
N LYS A 116 -13.52 1.90 16.44
CA LYS A 116 -13.83 1.22 17.69
C LYS A 116 -12.98 -0.04 17.78
N PRO A 117 -12.15 -0.20 18.83
CA PRO A 117 -11.48 -1.46 19.05
C PRO A 117 -12.55 -2.53 19.17
N ALA A 118 -12.35 -3.68 18.53
CA ALA A 118 -13.11 -4.86 18.88
C ALA A 118 -12.97 -5.04 20.40
N GLU A 119 -14.06 -4.88 21.15
CA GLU A 119 -14.05 -5.04 22.61
C GLU A 119 -13.72 -6.50 22.93
N GLY A 120 -12.42 -6.82 23.04
CA GLY A 120 -11.98 -8.19 23.30
C GLY A 120 -10.63 -8.55 22.68
N LYS A 121 -9.59 -8.41 23.51
CA LYS A 121 -8.28 -9.09 23.48
C LYS A 121 -7.29 -8.71 22.37
N ASP A 122 -6.03 -8.81 22.79
CA ASP A 122 -4.78 -8.83 22.00
C ASP A 122 -4.83 -9.89 20.89
N LYS A 123 -5.69 -9.71 19.88
CA LYS A 123 -5.64 -10.53 18.67
C LYS A 123 -4.26 -10.25 18.04
N PRO A 124 -3.42 -11.27 17.84
CA PRO A 124 -2.16 -11.08 17.16
C PRO A 124 -2.46 -10.48 15.79
N LYS A 125 -1.62 -9.54 15.38
CA LYS A 125 -1.70 -8.99 14.02
C LYS A 125 -1.51 -10.16 13.07
N ASP A 126 -2.47 -10.35 12.17
CA ASP A 126 -2.49 -11.45 11.20
C ASP A 126 -2.83 -10.96 9.78
N LYS A 127 -2.84 -9.62 9.59
CA LYS A 127 -3.20 -8.94 8.35
C LYS A 127 -1.97 -8.38 7.66
N THR A 128 -1.98 -8.44 6.32
CA THR A 128 -0.99 -7.83 5.45
C THR A 128 -1.60 -6.62 4.74
N LEU A 129 -0.96 -5.46 4.89
CA LEU A 129 -1.28 -4.25 4.15
C LEU A 129 -0.34 -4.14 2.94
N VAL A 130 -0.88 -4.26 1.75
CA VAL A 130 -0.16 -4.10 0.49
C VAL A 130 -0.43 -2.69 -0.04
N LEU A 131 0.61 -2.00 -0.48
CA LEU A 131 0.54 -0.62 -0.96
C LEU A 131 1.11 -0.53 -2.38
N ASP A 132 0.41 0.15 -3.29
CA ASP A 132 1.04 0.66 -4.49
C ASP A 132 2.06 1.76 -4.14
N LEU A 133 2.94 2.07 -5.10
CA LEU A 133 3.99 3.05 -4.95
C LEU A 133 3.66 4.38 -5.63
N ASP A 134 3.50 4.38 -6.95
CA ASP A 134 3.40 5.57 -7.80
C ASP A 134 2.02 6.21 -7.65
N ASN A 135 1.97 7.52 -7.35
CA ASN A 135 0.74 8.25 -7.01
C ASN A 135 -0.02 7.75 -5.77
N THR A 136 0.55 6.84 -4.99
CA THR A 136 0.04 6.42 -3.67
C THR A 136 0.97 6.92 -2.57
N LEU A 137 2.22 6.44 -2.53
CA LEU A 137 3.21 6.84 -1.51
C LEU A 137 4.16 7.95 -1.99
N ILE A 138 4.22 8.17 -3.30
CA ILE A 138 5.09 9.15 -3.94
C ILE A 138 4.41 9.78 -5.15
N ALA A 139 4.87 10.95 -5.57
CA ALA A 139 4.59 11.54 -6.87
C ALA A 139 5.87 11.55 -7.71
N ARG A 140 5.79 10.97 -8.91
CA ARG A 140 6.87 11.07 -9.90
C ARG A 140 6.85 12.45 -10.54
N ASN A 141 8.02 13.04 -10.73
CA ASN A 141 8.19 14.37 -11.29
C ASN A 141 7.48 15.49 -10.51
N GLY A 142 7.22 15.26 -9.21
CA GLY A 142 6.73 16.29 -8.31
C GLY A 142 7.78 17.37 -8.09
N HIS A 143 7.36 18.63 -8.10
CA HIS A 143 8.25 19.78 -7.87
C HIS A 143 7.78 20.63 -6.67
N PRO A 144 8.70 21.05 -5.76
CA PRO A 144 10.08 20.59 -5.67
C PRO A 144 10.17 19.08 -5.35
N SER A 145 11.22 18.41 -5.84
CA SER A 145 11.47 17.00 -5.58
C SER A 145 12.29 16.82 -4.30
N ASP A 146 12.00 15.76 -3.54
CA ASP A 146 12.71 15.43 -2.30
C ASP A 146 14.01 14.64 -2.54
N PHE A 147 14.04 13.84 -3.60
CA PHE A 147 15.21 13.06 -4.03
C PHE A 147 15.06 12.62 -5.49
N THR A 148 16.07 11.92 -6.01
CA THR A 148 16.07 11.34 -7.36
C THR A 148 16.30 9.83 -7.27
N ALA A 149 15.46 9.05 -7.96
CA ALA A 149 15.66 7.61 -8.16
C ALA A 149 16.43 7.40 -9.47
N TYR A 150 17.68 6.92 -9.35
CA TYR A 150 18.63 6.69 -10.44
C TYR A 150 18.52 5.26 -10.96
N CYS A 151 17.71 5.00 -11.98
CA CYS A 151 17.47 3.63 -12.43
C CYS A 151 18.60 3.12 -13.35
N ASN A 152 18.84 1.81 -13.31
CA ASN A 152 19.86 1.16 -14.15
C ASN A 152 19.51 1.24 -15.65
N SER A 153 18.26 1.56 -15.97
CA SER A 153 17.79 1.87 -17.32
C SER A 153 18.33 3.20 -17.89
N GLY A 154 19.07 3.99 -17.09
CA GLY A 154 19.59 5.30 -17.48
C GLY A 154 18.56 6.43 -17.41
N SER A 155 17.41 6.18 -16.78
CA SER A 155 16.39 7.20 -16.50
C SER A 155 16.44 7.62 -15.04
N ASP A 156 16.54 8.94 -14.83
CA ASP A 156 16.51 9.54 -13.50
C ASP A 156 15.13 10.12 -13.25
N TYR A 157 14.51 9.72 -12.14
CA TYR A 157 13.18 10.17 -11.77
C TYR A 157 13.25 11.09 -10.55
N PRO A 158 12.98 12.40 -10.68
CA PRO A 158 12.74 13.25 -9.52
C PRO A 158 11.48 12.78 -8.80
N ILE A 159 11.59 12.53 -7.50
CA ILE A 159 10.52 11.99 -6.66
C ILE A 159 10.15 13.00 -5.59
N LYS A 160 8.86 13.26 -5.44
CA LYS A 160 8.27 13.91 -4.26
C LYS A 160 7.61 12.84 -3.40
N LEU A 161 8.01 12.75 -2.13
CA LEU A 161 7.41 11.82 -1.19
C LEU A 161 6.02 12.34 -0.79
N HIS A 162 5.04 11.45 -0.69
CA HIS A 162 3.75 11.85 -0.12
C HIS A 162 3.98 12.35 1.32
N PRO A 163 3.53 13.55 1.72
CA PRO A 163 3.89 14.15 3.01
C PRO A 163 3.48 13.30 4.20
N ALA A 164 2.33 12.62 4.09
CA ALA A 164 1.86 11.68 5.10
C ALA A 164 2.49 10.27 5.05
N CYS A 165 3.37 9.95 4.09
CA CYS A 165 3.88 8.58 3.87
C CYS A 165 4.49 7.97 5.15
N LEU A 166 5.39 8.70 5.82
CA LEU A 166 6.07 8.18 7.01
C LEU A 166 5.10 7.99 8.18
N THR A 167 4.22 8.98 8.41
CA THR A 167 3.19 8.91 9.44
C THR A 167 2.21 7.77 9.21
N PHE A 168 1.77 7.59 7.96
CA PHE A 168 0.89 6.50 7.56
C PHE A 168 1.54 5.13 7.81
N LEU A 169 2.79 4.94 7.38
CA LEU A 169 3.53 3.70 7.62
C LEU A 169 3.72 3.42 9.12
N HIS A 170 4.00 4.46 9.91
CA HIS A 170 4.13 4.33 11.36
C HIS A 170 2.81 3.89 12.01
N GLU A 171 1.72 4.57 11.67
CA GLU A 171 0.39 4.25 12.18
C GLU A 171 -0.02 2.82 11.81
N MET A 172 0.10 2.45 10.53
CA MET A 172 -0.31 1.12 10.05
C MET A 172 0.56 -0.01 10.60
N SER A 173 1.84 0.25 10.92
CA SER A 173 2.70 -0.74 11.56
C SER A 173 2.19 -1.17 12.94
N ALA A 174 1.35 -0.36 13.59
CA ALA A 174 0.71 -0.72 14.86
C ALA A 174 -0.44 -1.72 14.68
N HIS A 175 -0.98 -1.87 13.47
CA HIS A 175 -2.21 -2.63 13.19
C HIS A 175 -2.00 -3.86 12.31
N TYR A 176 -1.05 -3.81 11.38
CA TYR A 176 -0.77 -4.90 10.45
C TYR A 176 0.47 -5.69 10.86
N GLU A 177 0.45 -6.99 10.60
CA GLU A 177 1.62 -7.86 10.81
C GLU A 177 2.72 -7.51 9.83
N GLU A 178 2.29 -7.26 8.60
CA GLU A 178 3.14 -7.00 7.46
C GLU A 178 2.65 -5.79 6.66
N ILE A 179 3.61 -4.98 6.20
CA ILE A 179 3.38 -3.94 5.19
C ILE A 179 4.28 -4.25 4.00
N ALA A 180 3.71 -4.36 2.81
CA ALA A 180 4.44 -4.65 1.58
C ALA A 180 4.16 -3.60 0.50
N ILE A 181 5.10 -3.42 -0.43
CA ILE A 181 4.88 -2.67 -1.67
C ILE A 181 4.59 -3.65 -2.79
N TYR A 182 3.56 -3.38 -3.60
CA TYR A 182 3.34 -4.08 -4.88
C TYR A 182 3.10 -3.08 -6.00
N THR A 183 4.11 -2.87 -6.83
CA THR A 183 4.13 -1.84 -7.87
C THR A 183 4.28 -2.40 -9.28
N SER A 184 3.66 -1.73 -10.25
CA SER A 184 3.87 -1.98 -11.69
C SER A 184 5.16 -1.35 -12.23
N SER A 185 5.96 -0.70 -11.39
CA SER A 185 7.29 -0.15 -11.75
C SER A 185 8.41 -1.21 -11.62
N SER A 186 9.59 -0.92 -12.18
CA SER A 186 10.72 -1.85 -12.14
C SER A 186 11.25 -2.05 -10.71
N LYS A 187 11.91 -3.19 -10.49
CA LYS A 187 12.48 -3.53 -9.19
C LYS A 187 13.52 -2.52 -8.70
N ASP A 188 14.41 -2.06 -9.58
CA ASP A 188 15.46 -1.10 -9.23
C ASP A 188 14.88 0.25 -8.77
N TYR A 189 13.87 0.75 -9.49
CA TYR A 189 13.11 1.95 -9.16
C TYR A 189 12.46 1.84 -7.78
N ALA A 190 11.70 0.77 -7.55
CA ALA A 190 10.98 0.54 -6.31
C ALA A 190 11.94 0.41 -5.11
N GLN A 191 13.06 -0.30 -5.29
CA GLN A 191 14.08 -0.48 -4.24
C GLN A 191 14.76 0.84 -3.86
N GLN A 192 15.04 1.72 -4.82
CA GLN A 192 15.65 3.02 -4.52
C GLN A 192 14.70 3.93 -3.74
N ILE A 193 13.43 3.99 -4.14
CA ILE A 193 12.43 4.77 -3.42
C ILE A 193 12.24 4.21 -2.01
N SER A 194 12.07 2.89 -1.87
CA SER A 194 11.92 2.26 -0.56
C SER A 194 13.14 2.50 0.33
N SER A 195 14.36 2.49 -0.22
CA SER A 195 15.58 2.84 0.54
C SER A 195 15.55 4.28 1.06
N GLN A 196 15.07 5.23 0.26
CA GLN A 196 14.91 6.63 0.68
C GLN A 196 13.82 6.79 1.75
N ILE A 197 12.71 6.06 1.62
CA ILE A 197 11.66 6.01 2.65
C ILE A 197 12.24 5.44 3.95
N ALA A 198 13.00 4.35 3.89
CA ALA A 198 13.61 3.71 5.06
C ALA A 198 14.57 4.64 5.81
N LEU A 199 15.42 5.37 5.08
CA LEU A 199 16.35 6.36 5.67
C LEU A 199 15.58 7.45 6.43
N ARG A 200 14.56 8.04 5.79
CA ARG A 200 13.74 9.12 6.38
C ARG A 200 12.88 8.62 7.53
N TYR A 201 12.35 7.40 7.43
CA TYR A 201 11.59 6.76 8.50
C TYR A 201 12.47 6.53 9.74
N ALA A 202 13.71 6.06 9.53
CA ALA A 202 14.67 5.85 10.62
C ALA A 202 15.03 7.17 11.33
N GLU A 203 15.16 8.27 10.57
CA GLU A 203 15.38 9.60 11.12
C GLU A 203 14.19 10.11 11.95
N ALA A 204 12.97 9.95 11.41
CA ALA A 204 11.75 10.48 12.03
C ALA A 204 11.33 9.72 13.30
N TYR A 205 11.36 8.38 13.28
CA TYR A 205 10.77 7.55 14.34
C TYR A 205 11.78 6.74 15.16
N ARG A 206 13.06 6.67 14.74
CA ARG A 206 14.11 5.81 15.35
C ARG A 206 13.62 4.41 15.76
N PRO A 207 12.91 3.69 14.87
CA PRO A 207 12.32 2.40 15.18
C PRO A 207 13.39 1.30 15.29
N ASN A 208 13.03 0.18 15.90
CA ASN A 208 13.86 -1.03 15.86
C ASN A 208 13.80 -1.75 14.49
N ARG A 209 12.78 -1.47 13.68
CA ARG A 209 12.54 -2.10 12.37
C ARG A 209 11.83 -1.15 11.42
N PHE A 210 12.22 -1.15 10.15
CA PHE A 210 11.48 -0.46 9.09
C PHE A 210 10.18 -1.22 8.76
N PRO A 211 9.01 -0.56 8.65
CA PRO A 211 7.73 -1.28 8.52
C PRO A 211 7.57 -2.10 7.24
N ILE A 212 8.18 -1.69 6.12
CA ILE A 212 8.03 -2.39 4.85
C ILE A 212 8.94 -3.61 4.82
N SER A 213 8.36 -4.81 4.71
CA SER A 213 9.06 -6.10 4.72
C SER A 213 9.40 -6.61 3.31
N GLU A 214 8.52 -6.35 2.34
CA GLU A 214 8.59 -6.91 1.00
C GLU A 214 8.27 -5.86 -0.07
N ILE A 215 8.88 -6.03 -1.25
CA ILE A 215 8.62 -5.23 -2.44
C ILE A 215 8.48 -6.19 -3.62
N LEU A 216 7.26 -6.29 -4.16
CA LEU A 216 6.98 -6.90 -5.45
C LEU A 216 6.88 -5.80 -6.52
N SER A 217 7.48 -6.09 -7.67
CA SER A 217 7.66 -5.16 -8.79
C SER A 217 6.93 -5.66 -10.02
N ARG A 218 7.07 -4.94 -11.15
CA ARG A 218 6.46 -5.31 -12.43
C ARG A 218 6.72 -6.76 -12.82
N ASP A 219 7.91 -7.27 -12.56
CA ASP A 219 8.31 -8.64 -12.94
C ASP A 219 7.62 -9.71 -12.09
N ASP A 220 7.06 -9.31 -10.95
CA ASP A 220 6.28 -10.15 -10.06
C ASP A 220 4.77 -10.08 -10.40
N CYS A 221 4.34 -9.20 -11.31
CA CYS A 221 2.97 -9.15 -11.83
C CYS A 221 2.77 -10.22 -12.92
N PRO A 222 1.97 -11.28 -12.65
CA PRO A 222 1.60 -12.24 -13.70
C PRO A 222 0.77 -11.59 -14.81
N ILE A 223 0.69 -12.28 -15.94
CA ILE A 223 -0.25 -11.93 -17.02
C ILE A 223 -1.60 -12.54 -16.67
N ASP A 224 -2.65 -11.72 -16.64
CA ASP A 224 -4.02 -12.16 -16.44
C ASP A 224 -4.41 -13.14 -17.58
N PRO A 225 -4.91 -14.34 -17.26
CA PRO A 225 -5.27 -15.30 -18.29
C PRO A 225 -6.45 -14.83 -19.16
N ILE A 226 -7.31 -13.95 -18.63
CA ILE A 226 -8.50 -13.40 -19.29
C ILE A 226 -8.13 -12.13 -20.06
N ASP A 227 -7.66 -11.10 -19.35
CA ASP A 227 -7.45 -9.76 -19.93
C ASP A 227 -6.10 -9.63 -20.68
N LYS A 228 -5.18 -10.60 -20.53
CA LYS A 228 -3.82 -10.64 -21.13
C LYS A 228 -2.90 -9.47 -20.74
N ASP A 229 -3.31 -8.67 -19.77
CA ASP A 229 -2.51 -7.60 -19.19
C ASP A 229 -1.79 -8.06 -17.92
N ARG A 230 -0.73 -7.35 -17.53
CA ARG A 230 -0.07 -7.61 -16.24
C ARG A 230 -0.93 -7.10 -15.10
N CYS A 231 -1.25 -7.97 -14.16
CA CYS A 231 -2.05 -7.66 -12.99
C CYS A 231 -1.32 -8.05 -11.71
N LYS A 232 -1.68 -7.39 -10.61
CA LYS A 232 -1.18 -7.64 -9.27
C LYS A 232 -2.00 -8.76 -8.64
N ASP A 233 -1.36 -9.90 -8.39
CA ASP A 233 -1.96 -11.05 -7.74
C ASP A 233 -1.76 -11.00 -6.22
N LEU A 234 -2.81 -10.70 -5.48
CA LEU A 234 -2.78 -10.56 -4.03
C LEU A 234 -2.60 -11.90 -3.30
N LEU A 235 -2.76 -13.05 -3.98
CA LEU A 235 -2.44 -14.36 -3.40
C LEU A 235 -0.94 -14.52 -3.10
N ARG A 236 -0.09 -13.65 -3.67
CA ARG A 236 1.34 -13.57 -3.34
C ARG A 236 1.59 -13.24 -1.86
N PHE A 237 0.63 -12.58 -1.20
CA PHE A 237 0.73 -12.17 0.21
C PHE A 237 -0.09 -13.08 1.16
N GLY A 238 -0.51 -14.25 0.68
CA GLY A 238 -1.20 -15.25 1.49
C GLY A 238 -2.72 -15.30 1.24
N LYS A 239 -3.47 -15.66 2.29
CA LYS A 239 -4.93 -15.81 2.20
C LYS A 239 -5.59 -14.45 2.02
N LEU A 240 -6.46 -14.31 1.03
CA LEU A 240 -7.17 -13.06 0.76
C LEU A 240 -7.99 -12.55 1.95
N ASP A 241 -8.47 -13.43 2.83
CA ASP A 241 -9.13 -13.00 4.07
C ASP A 241 -8.29 -12.06 4.94
N ASN A 242 -6.96 -12.10 4.76
CA ASN A 242 -5.99 -11.35 5.54
C ASN A 242 -5.28 -10.24 4.76
N VAL A 243 -5.60 -10.00 3.49
CA VAL A 243 -4.87 -9.04 2.64
C VAL A 243 -5.73 -7.81 2.36
N VAL A 244 -5.21 -6.64 2.67
CA VAL A 244 -5.78 -5.34 2.25
C VAL A 244 -4.84 -4.72 1.23
N PHE A 245 -5.34 -4.30 0.08
CA PHE A 245 -4.54 -3.65 -0.96
C PHE A 245 -4.99 -2.21 -1.21
N ILE A 246 -4.05 -1.27 -1.19
CA ILE A 246 -4.26 0.15 -1.50
C ILE A 246 -3.61 0.48 -2.83
N ASP A 247 -4.40 1.01 -3.75
CA ASP A 247 -3.94 1.46 -5.08
C ASP A 247 -4.72 2.72 -5.48
N ASP A 248 -4.10 3.68 -6.14
CA ASP A 248 -4.82 4.83 -6.69
C ASP A 248 -5.63 4.44 -7.93
N ASP A 249 -5.23 3.35 -8.58
CA ASP A 249 -5.81 2.82 -9.80
C ASP A 249 -6.18 1.33 -9.64
N PRO A 250 -7.44 1.02 -9.25
CA PRO A 250 -7.85 -0.32 -8.87
C PRO A 250 -7.83 -1.34 -10.02
N TYR A 251 -7.69 -0.89 -11.27
CA TYR A 251 -7.67 -1.75 -12.46
C TYR A 251 -6.41 -2.63 -12.56
N TYR A 252 -5.34 -2.32 -11.83
CA TYR A 252 -4.10 -3.11 -11.87
C TYR A 252 -4.12 -4.37 -11.00
N SER A 253 -5.21 -4.64 -10.27
CA SER A 253 -5.38 -5.86 -9.48
C SER A 253 -6.07 -6.96 -10.28
N MET A 254 -5.92 -8.24 -9.86
CA MET A 254 -6.71 -9.31 -10.44
C MET A 254 -8.22 -9.07 -10.20
N ARG A 255 -9.01 -9.22 -11.26
CA ARG A 255 -10.46 -8.93 -11.23
C ARG A 255 -11.21 -9.67 -10.11
N SER A 256 -10.86 -10.93 -9.85
CA SER A 256 -11.48 -11.76 -8.80
C SER A 256 -11.09 -11.36 -7.38
N GLN A 257 -10.18 -10.38 -7.22
CA GLN A 257 -9.63 -9.94 -5.94
C GLN A 257 -10.04 -8.50 -5.63
N ASN A 258 -10.99 -7.93 -6.40
CA ASN A 258 -11.46 -6.55 -6.18
C ASN A 258 -11.98 -6.32 -4.77
N ASP A 259 -12.55 -7.32 -4.10
CA ASP A 259 -13.00 -7.19 -2.71
C ASP A 259 -11.85 -7.05 -1.68
N ASN A 260 -10.58 -7.10 -2.11
CA ASN A 260 -9.43 -6.77 -1.29
C ASN A 260 -8.86 -5.38 -1.56
N VAL A 261 -9.36 -4.70 -2.60
CA VAL A 261 -8.80 -3.44 -3.11
C VAL A 261 -9.59 -2.24 -2.62
N LEU A 262 -8.87 -1.30 -2.01
CA LEU A 262 -9.36 -0.02 -1.55
C LEU A 262 -8.67 1.09 -2.35
N GLN A 263 -9.45 1.83 -3.13
CA GLN A 263 -8.89 2.93 -3.92
C GLN A 263 -8.54 4.12 -3.02
N VAL A 264 -7.35 4.66 -3.19
CA VAL A 264 -6.90 5.92 -2.54
C VAL A 264 -6.96 7.09 -3.52
N ARG A 265 -7.06 8.32 -2.99
CA ARG A 265 -6.86 9.52 -3.79
C ARG A 265 -5.45 9.52 -4.37
N ARG A 266 -5.39 9.70 -5.69
CA ARG A 266 -4.14 9.86 -6.44
C ARG A 266 -3.36 11.08 -5.96
N TYR A 267 -2.07 10.91 -5.72
CA TYR A 267 -1.14 11.97 -5.32
C TYR A 267 -0.16 12.32 -6.45
N HIS A 268 -0.27 13.54 -6.96
CA HIS A 268 0.59 14.10 -8.00
C HIS A 268 1.56 15.15 -7.46
N GLY A 269 1.59 15.36 -6.15
CA GLY A 269 2.43 16.39 -5.54
C GLY A 269 1.67 17.66 -5.15
N ASN A 270 0.33 17.69 -5.29
CA ASN A 270 -0.48 18.87 -4.98
C ASN A 270 -0.99 18.84 -3.53
N GLU A 271 -1.04 20.00 -2.87
CA GLU A 271 -1.49 20.13 -1.47
C GLU A 271 -2.93 19.63 -1.27
N SER A 272 -3.82 19.85 -2.26
CA SER A 272 -5.21 19.39 -2.21
C SER A 272 -5.37 17.87 -2.16
N GLU A 273 -4.32 17.11 -2.47
CA GLU A 273 -4.33 15.65 -2.52
C GLU A 273 -3.74 15.02 -1.24
N GLU A 274 -3.00 15.80 -0.43
CA GLU A 274 -2.19 15.30 0.67
C GLU A 274 -3.00 14.65 1.81
N ALA A 275 -4.28 15.00 1.95
CA ALA A 275 -5.16 14.39 2.94
C ALA A 275 -5.54 12.94 2.61
N GLY A 276 -5.46 12.55 1.33
CA GLY A 276 -6.07 11.32 0.82
C GLY A 276 -5.54 10.03 1.45
N LEU A 277 -4.22 9.94 1.67
CA LEU A 277 -3.62 8.76 2.29
C LEU A 277 -4.06 8.57 3.74
N MET A 278 -4.13 9.66 4.52
CA MET A 278 -4.54 9.60 5.93
C MET A 278 -6.05 9.45 6.10
N ALA A 279 -6.85 9.87 5.12
CA ALA A 279 -8.30 9.70 5.14
C ALA A 279 -8.72 8.22 5.24
N LEU A 280 -7.88 7.29 4.79
CA LEU A 280 -8.15 5.85 4.85
C LEU A 280 -7.87 5.22 6.23
N VAL A 281 -7.14 5.89 7.13
CA VAL A 281 -6.69 5.30 8.41
C VAL A 281 -7.82 4.70 9.24
N PRO A 282 -8.98 5.36 9.46
CA PRO A 282 -10.07 4.76 10.21
C PRO A 282 -10.54 3.43 9.62
N LEU A 283 -10.69 3.39 8.29
CA LEU A 283 -11.13 2.22 7.56
C LEU A 283 -10.08 1.10 7.61
N LEU A 284 -8.79 1.43 7.47
CA LEU A 284 -7.71 0.44 7.56
C LEU A 284 -7.58 -0.15 8.97
N LYS A 285 -7.85 0.62 10.02
CA LYS A 285 -7.93 0.08 11.39
C LYS A 285 -9.07 -0.91 11.54
N PHE A 286 -10.24 -0.58 11.01
CA PHE A 286 -11.36 -1.52 10.96
C PHE A 286 -10.98 -2.82 10.25
N LEU A 287 -10.42 -2.72 9.03
CA LEU A 287 -10.04 -3.89 8.23
C LEU A 287 -8.92 -4.73 8.87
N SER A 288 -8.07 -4.12 9.71
CA SER A 288 -7.06 -4.87 10.46
C SER A 288 -7.67 -5.80 11.53
N ALA A 289 -8.91 -5.51 11.96
CA ALA A 289 -9.57 -6.21 13.06
C ALA A 289 -10.65 -7.21 12.61
N VAL A 290 -11.03 -7.22 11.32
CA VAL A 290 -12.04 -8.16 10.81
C VAL A 290 -11.46 -9.54 10.50
N ASP A 291 -12.32 -10.55 10.40
CA ASP A 291 -11.89 -11.92 10.12
C ASP A 291 -11.71 -12.19 8.63
N SER A 292 -12.55 -11.57 7.80
CA SER A 292 -12.44 -11.64 6.34
C SER A 292 -12.50 -10.22 5.78
N VAL A 293 -11.36 -9.75 5.27
CA VAL A 293 -11.27 -8.50 4.50
C VAL A 293 -12.27 -8.47 3.33
N PRO A 294 -12.32 -9.47 2.42
CA PRO A 294 -13.18 -9.38 1.24
C PRO A 294 -14.66 -9.34 1.59
N SER A 295 -15.11 -10.13 2.59
CA SER A 295 -16.50 -10.09 3.04
C SER A 295 -16.92 -8.70 3.54
N ASN A 296 -16.07 -8.06 4.36
CA ASN A 296 -16.36 -6.77 4.95
C ASN A 296 -16.25 -5.62 3.93
N LEU A 297 -15.22 -5.64 3.10
CA LEU A 297 -15.05 -4.61 2.08
C LEU A 297 -16.15 -4.69 1.01
N ARG A 298 -16.62 -5.89 0.64
CA ARG A 298 -17.78 -6.05 -0.25
C ARG A 298 -19.04 -5.41 0.33
N LYS A 299 -19.33 -5.61 1.62
CA LYS A 299 -20.47 -4.95 2.30
C LYS A 299 -20.33 -3.43 2.29
N LEU A 300 -19.14 -2.90 2.55
CA LEU A 300 -18.87 -1.47 2.46
C LEU A 300 -19.07 -0.94 1.05
N LYS A 301 -18.59 -1.66 0.02
CA LYS A 301 -18.79 -1.30 -1.38
C LYS A 301 -20.25 -1.23 -1.78
N LYS A 302 -21.09 -2.12 -1.25
CA LYS A 302 -22.55 -2.02 -1.42
C LYS A 302 -23.13 -0.75 -0.78
N VAL A 303 -22.69 -0.40 0.42
CA VAL A 303 -23.09 0.86 1.08
C VAL A 303 -22.65 2.06 0.25
N TRP A 304 -21.39 2.10 -0.19
CA TRP A 304 -20.86 3.20 -0.98
C TRP A 304 -21.55 3.31 -2.35
N HIS A 305 -21.88 2.18 -2.98
CA HIS A 305 -22.69 2.15 -4.21
C HIS A 305 -24.08 2.75 -4.00
N LYS A 306 -24.78 2.35 -2.93
CA LYS A 306 -26.10 2.89 -2.60
C LYS A 306 -26.06 4.40 -2.34
N ASN A 307 -24.95 4.92 -1.80
CA ASN A 307 -24.74 6.35 -1.56
C ASN A 307 -24.20 7.09 -2.80
N GLY A 308 -24.03 6.42 -3.94
CA GLY A 308 -23.54 7.04 -5.17
C GLY A 308 -22.06 7.47 -5.11
N LEU A 309 -21.27 6.90 -4.20
CA LEU A 309 -19.85 7.25 -4.05
C LEU A 309 -18.97 6.53 -5.07
N VAL A 310 -19.50 5.51 -5.74
CA VAL A 310 -18.72 4.53 -6.50
C VAL A 310 -19.34 4.32 -7.86
N LYS A 311 -18.50 3.89 -8.79
CA LYS A 311 -18.89 3.39 -10.10
C LYS A 311 -18.29 2.01 -10.29
N ILE A 312 -19.00 1.17 -11.04
CA ILE A 312 -18.52 -0.13 -11.47
C ILE A 312 -18.13 0.00 -12.92
N VAL A 313 -16.87 -0.26 -13.20
CA VAL A 313 -16.33 -0.24 -14.56
C VAL A 313 -16.21 -1.68 -15.00
N GLN A 314 -16.98 -2.02 -16.03
CA GLN A 314 -16.85 -3.32 -16.66
C GLN A 314 -15.54 -3.35 -17.45
N SER A 315 -14.82 -4.47 -17.35
CA SER A 315 -13.68 -4.71 -18.25
C SER A 315 -14.22 -4.70 -19.68
N THR A 316 -13.65 -3.86 -20.54
CA THR A 316 -13.97 -3.79 -21.98
C THR A 316 -13.41 -4.99 -22.76
N GLY A 317 -13.08 -6.11 -22.09
CA GLY A 317 -12.40 -7.27 -22.65
C GLY A 317 -13.04 -7.94 -23.88
N ASN A 318 -14.22 -7.49 -24.33
CA ASN A 318 -14.86 -7.93 -25.58
C ASN A 318 -15.23 -6.80 -26.55
N GLU A 319 -14.98 -5.53 -26.23
CA GLU A 319 -15.19 -4.44 -27.18
C GLU A 319 -13.88 -4.15 -27.90
N THR A 320 -13.67 -4.84 -29.03
CA THR A 320 -12.70 -4.42 -30.03
C THR A 320 -13.01 -2.99 -30.45
N CYS A 321 -12.16 -2.04 -30.03
CA CYS A 321 -12.10 -0.71 -30.62
C CYS A 321 -11.67 -0.77 -32.09
#